data_AF-A0A1F4SWA3-F1
#
_entry.id   AF-A0A1F4SWA3-F1
#
_cell.length_a   1.000
_cell.length_b   1.000
_cell.length_c   1.000
_cell.angle_alpha   90.00
_cell.angle_beta   90.00
_cell.angle_gamma   90.00
#
_symmetry.space_group_name_H-M   'P 1'
#
loop_
_entity.id
_entity.type
_entity.pdbx_description
1 polymer ?
#
loop_
_entity_poly.entity_id
_entity_poly.type
_entity_poly.pdbx_seq_one_letter_code
_entity_poly.pdbx_strand_id
1 'polypeptide(L)' 'MKEFRCSFCNRLLAKVGEGSNVEIKCPKCKSMNLYNKDSIVVYEIPENNVTKKIIERRKELIEKKNLLTEPQPV' A
#
# COMPACT_ATOMS: atom_id res chain seq x y z
N MET A 1 -8.26 3.33 22.61
CA MET A 1 -8.94 4.40 21.82
C MET A 1 -7.87 5.32 21.24
N LYS A 2 -7.86 5.59 19.93
CA LYS A 2 -6.87 6.44 19.26
C LYS A 2 -7.42 7.84 19.07
N GLU A 3 -6.57 8.85 19.15
CA GLU A 3 -6.98 10.22 18.83
C GLU A 3 -7.05 10.42 17.33
N PHE A 4 -8.19 10.92 16.84
CA PHE A 4 -8.35 11.37 15.47
C PHE A 4 -8.29 12.89 15.43
N ARG A 5 -7.25 13.40 14.78
CA ARG A 5 -6.95 14.83 14.70
C ARG A 5 -7.07 15.29 13.26
N CYS A 6 -7.41 16.56 13.10
CA CYS A 6 -7.51 17.18 11.80
C CYS A 6 -6.14 17.23 11.11
N SER A 7 -6.06 16.82 9.84
CA SER A 7 -4.83 16.86 9.04
C SER A 7 -4.30 18.27 8.80
N PHE A 8 -5.15 19.29 8.82
CA PHE A 8 -4.77 20.67 8.51
C PHE A 8 -4.39 21.52 9.73
N CYS A 9 -5.13 21.39 10.83
CA CYS A 9 -4.93 22.25 12.01
C CYS A 9 -4.61 21.48 13.28
N ASN A 10 -4.44 20.16 13.19
CA ASN A 10 -4.14 19.24 14.29
C ASN A 10 -5.11 19.27 15.49
N ARG A 11 -6.26 19.94 15.32
CA ARG A 11 -7.33 19.97 16.32
C ARG A 11 -7.88 18.56 16.52
N LEU A 12 -8.12 18.18 17.76
CA LEU A 12 -8.79 16.93 18.09
C LEU A 12 -10.22 16.95 17.54
N LEU A 13 -10.55 15.96 16.71
CA LEU A 13 -11.86 15.80 16.09
C LEU A 13 -12.68 14.74 16.81
N ALA A 14 -12.07 13.59 17.12
CA ALA A 14 -12.72 12.49 17.84
C ALA A 14 -11.70 11.58 18.55
N LYS A 15 -12.18 10.72 19.46
CA LYS A 15 -11.45 9.54 19.93
C LYS A 15 -12.11 8.31 19.31
N VAL A 16 -11.36 7.58 18.49
CA VAL A 16 -11.87 6.47 17.68
C VAL A 16 -11.48 5.12 18.30
N GLY A 17 -12.42 4.19 18.29
CA GLY A 17 -12.21 2.80 18.69
C GLY A 17 -11.52 2.00 17.59
N GLU A 18 -11.25 0.73 17.87
CA GLU A 18 -10.84 -0.23 16.83
C GLU A 18 -12.04 -0.54 15.92
N GLY A 19 -11.80 -0.70 14.62
CA GLY A 19 -12.86 -0.95 13.62
C GLY A 19 -13.82 0.22 13.36
N SER A 20 -13.53 1.43 13.86
CA SER A 20 -14.36 2.61 13.60
C SER A 20 -14.00 3.27 12.27
N ASN A 21 -15.02 3.55 11.45
CA ASN A 21 -14.92 4.41 10.29
C ASN A 21 -15.60 5.75 10.62
N VAL A 22 -14.84 6.84 10.57
CA VAL A 22 -15.32 8.17 10.97
C VAL A 22 -15.01 9.18 9.89
N GLU A 23 -16.04 9.86 9.40
CA GLU A 23 -15.91 11.02 8.54
C GLU A 23 -16.40 12.25 9.30
N ILE A 24 -15.55 13.27 9.44
CA ILE A 24 -15.89 14.47 10.20
C ILE A 24 -15.31 15.73 9.55
N LYS A 25 -16.16 16.76 9.47
CA LYS A 25 -15.76 18.09 9.02
C LYS A 25 -15.11 18.85 10.17
N CYS A 26 -13.92 19.38 9.92
CA CYS A 26 -13.23 20.25 10.86
C CYS A 26 -14.00 21.57 11.06
N PRO A 27 -14.42 21.95 12.28
CA PRO A 27 -15.18 23.19 12.49
C PRO A 27 -14.34 24.46 12.27
N LYS A 28 -13.02 24.40 12.50
CA LYS A 28 -12.11 25.54 12.34
C LYS A 28 -11.71 25.76 10.88
N CYS A 29 -11.30 24.69 10.22
CA CYS A 29 -10.64 24.71 8.93
C CYS A 29 -11.54 24.25 7.77
N LYS A 30 -12.74 23.75 8.07
CA LYS A 30 -13.75 23.27 7.13
C LYS A 30 -13.32 22.08 6.26
N SER A 31 -12.09 21.58 6.41
CA SER A 31 -11.59 20.38 5.76
C SER A 31 -12.34 19.12 6.20
N MET A 32 -12.67 18.27 5.23
CA MET A 32 -13.19 16.92 5.49
C MET A 32 -12.04 16.01 5.89
N ASN A 33 -12.21 15.29 7.00
CA ASN A 33 -11.23 14.33 7.49
C ASN A 33 -11.87 12.95 7.57
N LEU A 34 -11.22 11.96 6.96
CA LEU A 34 -11.64 10.57 6.98
C LEU A 34 -10.67 9.74 7.81
N TYR A 35 -11.20 9.03 8.79
CA TYR A 35 -10.51 7.98 9.52
C TYR A 35 -11.07 6.65 9.05
N ASN A 36 -10.27 5.93 8.26
CA ASN A 36 -10.50 4.53 7.91
C ASN A 36 -9.27 3.75 8.37
N LYS A 37 -9.46 2.75 9.22
CA LYS A 37 -8.40 1.81 9.58
C LYS A 37 -8.64 0.58 8.72
N ASP A 38 -8.14 0.63 7.49
CA ASP A 38 -8.42 -0.33 6.44
C ASP A 38 -8.31 -1.77 6.95
N SER A 39 -9.43 -2.50 6.90
CA SER A 39 -9.39 -3.95 6.83
C SER A 39 -8.75 -4.32 5.50
N ILE A 40 -7.53 -4.86 5.53
CA ILE A 40 -6.87 -5.37 4.33
C ILE A 40 -7.70 -6.56 3.84
N VAL A 41 -8.46 -6.37 2.76
CA VAL A 41 -9.12 -7.49 2.08
C VAL A 41 -8.14 -8.04 1.06
N VAL A 42 -7.50 -9.17 1.40
CA VAL A 42 -6.65 -9.91 0.47
C VAL A 42 -7.56 -10.77 -0.40
N TYR A 43 -7.60 -10.49 -1.70
CA TYR A 43 -8.23 -11.36 -2.69
C TYR A 43 -7.15 -12.26 -3.30
N GLU A 44 -7.37 -13.57 -3.27
CA GLU A 44 -6.52 -14.53 -3.98
C GLU A 44 -6.77 -14.39 -5.49
N ILE A 45 -5.79 -13.88 -6.24
CA ILE A 45 -5.84 -13.89 -7.70
C ILE A 45 -5.49 -15.32 -8.16
N PRO A 46 -6.38 -16.05 -8.85
CA PRO A 46 -6.06 -17.39 -9.34
C PRO A 46 -4.87 -17.30 -10.31
N GLU A 47 -3.83 -18.09 -10.04
CA GLU A 47 -2.62 -18.11 -10.86
C GLU A 47 -2.95 -18.65 -12.26
N ASN A 48 -3.09 -17.76 -13.24
CA ASN A 48 -3.28 -18.18 -14.63
C ASN A 48 -1.95 -18.67 -15.24
N ASN A 49 -2.01 -19.70 -16.08
CA ASN A 49 -0.85 -20.34 -16.73
C ASN A 49 0.01 -19.37 -17.57
N VAL A 50 -0.60 -18.28 -18.04
CA VAL A 50 0.08 -17.21 -18.78
C VAL A 50 1.03 -16.42 -17.86
N THR A 51 0.59 -16.08 -16.65
CA THR A 51 1.39 -15.31 -15.67
C THR A 51 2.62 -16.11 -15.23
N LYS A 52 2.48 -17.42 -15.02
CA LYS A 52 3.60 -18.31 -14.68
C LYS A 52 4.67 -18.32 -15.78
N LYS A 53 4.26 -18.51 -17.04
CA LYS A 53 5.19 -18.51 -18.18
C LYS A 53 5.92 -17.17 -18.37
N ILE A 54 5.25 -16.05 -18.14
CA ILE A 54 5.88 -14.72 -18.23
C ILE A 54 6.92 -14.54 -17.12
N ILE A 55 6.61 -14.96 -15.89
CA ILE A 55 7.53 -14.88 -14.75
C ILE A 55 8.75 -15.77 -14.97
N GLU A 56 8.56 -17.02 -15.41
CA GLU A 56 9.65 -17.95 -15.74
C GLU A 56 10.56 -17.37 -16.83
N ARG A 57 9.97 -16.91 -17.94
CA ARG A 57 10.73 -16.30 -19.04
C ARG A 57 11.54 -15.09 -18.58
N ARG A 58 10.99 -14.27 -17.68
CA ARG A 58 11.69 -13.11 -17.12
C ARG A 58 12.85 -13.53 -16.21
N LYS A 59 12.68 -14.58 -15.40
CA LYS A 59 13.77 -15.13 -14.55
C LYS A 59 14.92 -15.65 -15.41
N GLU A 60 14.64 -16.42 -16.46
CA GLU A 60 15.65 -16.92 -17.40
C GLU A 60 16.43 -15.78 -18.07
N LEU A 61 15.75 -14.70 -18.46
CA LEU A 61 16.39 -13.54 -19.08
C LEU A 61 17.29 -12.79 -18.11
N ILE A 62 16.89 -12.67 -16.84
CA ILE A 62 17.70 -12.05 -15.79
C ILE A 62 18.96 -12.90 -15.51
N GLU A 63 18.81 -14.22 -15.43
CA GLU A 63 19.92 -15.15 -15.21
C GLU A 63 20.93 -15.09 -16.37
N LYS A 64 20.45 -15.12 -17.62
CA LYS A 64 21.31 -14.93 -18.79
C LYS A 64 22.03 -13.59 -18.80
N LYS A 65 21.36 -12.52 -18.35
CA LYS A 65 21.98 -11.19 -18.27
C LYS A 65 23.09 -11.15 -17.21
N ASN A 66 22.92 -11.84 -16.09
CA ASN A 66 23.92 -11.87 -15.02
C ASN A 66 25.18 -12.66 -15.41
N LEU A 67 25.07 -13.74 -16.20
CA LEU A 67 26.24 -14.45 -16.74
C LEU A 67 27.05 -13.64 -17.75
N LEU A 68 26.42 -12.70 -18.46
CA LEU A 68 27.10 -11.86 -19.46
C LEU A 68 27.78 -10.62 -18.85
N THR A 69 27.63 -10.38 -17.55
CA THR A 69 28.19 -9.23 -16.84
C THR A 69 29.41 -9.56 -15.98
N GLU A 70 30.00 -10.75 -16.12
CA GLU A 70 31.30 -11.02 -15.51
C GLU A 70 32.36 -10.04 -16.08
N PRO A 71 33.04 -9.25 -15.25
CA PRO A 71 34.07 -8.33 -15.74
C PRO A 71 35.22 -9.14 -16.34
N GLN A 72 35.56 -8.89 -17.61
CA GLN A 72 36.73 -9.49 -18.21
C GLN A 72 37.97 -9.08 -17.41
N PRO A 73 38.86 -10.02 -17.05
CA PRO A 73 40.06 -9.69 -16.29
C PRO A 73 40.90 -8.71 -17.10
N VAL A 74 41.20 -7.56 -16.49
CA VAL A 74 42.10 -6.51 -17.02
C VAL A 74 43.54 -6.95 -16.87
#